data_AF-A0A0C2DIX1-F1
#
_entry.id   AF-A0A0C2DIX1-F1
#
_cell.length_a   1.000
_cell.length_b   1.000
_cell.length_c   1.000
_cell.angle_alpha   90.00
_cell.angle_beta   90.00
_cell.angle_gamma   90.00
#
_symmetry.space_group_name_H-M   'P 1'
#
loop_
_entity.id
_entity.type
_entity.pdbx_description
1 polymer ?
#
loop_
_entity_poly.entity_id
_entity_poly.type
_entity_poly.pdbx_seq_one_letter_code
_entity_poly.pdbx_strand_id
1 'polypeptide(L)'
;MWILAALVVTALAAKPTTEFKAQPVEEHVKDLKGQAFVDYINEHQSFYRAEYSPETEAFVKLRIMDSKFLVDPKEEEVLTDVFGDDPPERLS
;
A
#
# COMPACT_ATOMS: atom_id res chain seq x y z
N MET A 1 3.23 -13.52 46.56
CA MET A 1 2.51 -13.29 45.27
C MET A 1 2.48 -11.83 44.82
N TRP A 2 2.80 -10.82 45.65
CA TRP A 2 2.76 -9.39 45.27
C TRP A 2 3.60 -8.99 44.05
N ILE A 3 4.74 -9.63 43.80
CA ILE A 3 5.63 -9.32 42.66
C ILE A 3 4.91 -9.51 41.32
N LEU A 4 4.09 -10.56 41.18
CA LEU A 4 3.31 -10.81 39.96
C LEU A 4 2.23 -9.74 39.76
N ALA A 5 1.55 -9.32 40.83
CA ALA A 5 0.56 -8.25 40.76
C ALA A 5 1.21 -6.91 40.34
N ALA A 6 2.37 -6.57 40.91
CA ALA A 6 3.11 -5.37 40.53
C ALA A 6 3.57 -5.42 39.06
N LEU A 7 4.06 -6.57 38.58
CA LEU A 7 4.51 -6.77 37.20
C LEU A 7 3.36 -6.73 36.19
N VAL A 8 2.18 -7.24 36.56
CA VAL A 8 0.96 -7.10 35.75
C VAL A 8 0.50 -5.64 35.69
N VAL A 9 0.56 -4.91 36.81
CA VAL A 9 0.19 -3.47 36.84
C VAL A 9 1.15 -2.63 35.98
N THR A 10 2.47 -2.86 36.03
CA THR A 10 3.40 -2.14 35.15
C THR A 10 3.24 -2.54 33.68
N ALA A 11 2.93 -3.80 33.37
CA ALA A 11 2.63 -4.24 32.01
C ALA A 11 1.34 -3.61 31.43
N LEU A 12 0.28 -3.44 32.24
CA LEU A 12 -0.94 -2.75 31.81
C LEU A 12 -0.79 -1.22 31.74
N ALA A 13 0.04 -0.64 32.61
CA ALA A 13 0.38 0.79 32.55
C ALA A 13 1.24 1.12 31.32
N ALA A 14 2.10 0.19 30.89
CA ALA A 14 2.83 0.23 29.64
C ALA A 14 1.90 -0.07 28.44
N LYS A 15 0.92 0.82 28.20
CA LYS A 15 0.19 0.83 26.93
C LYS A 15 1.19 0.81 25.77
N PRO A 16 0.96 0.00 24.71
CA PRO A 16 1.70 0.17 23.47
C PRO A 16 1.36 1.56 22.91
N THR A 17 2.32 2.49 22.98
CA THR A 17 2.15 3.89 22.50
C THR A 17 2.03 3.98 20.98
N THR A 18 2.21 2.86 20.28
CA THR A 18 1.97 2.68 18.85
C THR A 18 0.46 2.57 18.54
N GLU A 19 -0.34 3.53 19.00
CA GLU A 19 -1.70 3.71 18.50
C GLU A 19 -1.60 4.13 17.02
N PHE A 20 -1.79 3.17 16.09
CA PHE A 20 -1.87 3.44 14.65
C PHE A 20 -3.18 4.18 14.32
N LYS A 21 -3.25 5.43 14.74
CA LYS A 21 -4.31 6.36 14.37
C LYS A 21 -4.09 6.75 12.92
N ALA A 22 -4.77 6.04 12.03
CA ALA A 22 -5.07 6.54 10.70
C ALA A 22 -5.91 7.82 10.85
N GLN A 23 -5.24 8.96 10.99
CA GLN A 23 -5.87 10.27 10.99
C GLN A 23 -6.56 10.46 9.63
N PRO A 24 -7.74 11.10 9.57
CA PRO A 24 -8.41 11.34 8.29
C PRO A 24 -7.48 12.19 7.41
N VAL A 25 -7.16 11.69 6.22
CA VAL A 25 -6.30 12.39 5.26
C VAL A 25 -6.97 13.70 4.89
N GLU A 26 -6.33 14.82 5.20
CA GLU A 26 -6.87 16.15 4.92
C GLU A 26 -7.07 16.36 3.42
N GLU A 27 -8.08 17.14 3.05
CA GLU A 27 -8.46 17.33 1.65
C GLU A 27 -7.31 17.88 0.80
N HIS A 28 -6.52 18.80 1.36
CA HIS A 28 -5.37 19.41 0.68
C HIS A 28 -4.24 18.41 0.37
N VAL A 29 -4.16 17.29 1.09
CA VAL A 29 -3.11 16.26 0.95
C VAL A 29 -3.31 15.43 -0.32
N LYS A 30 -4.55 15.31 -0.80
CA LYS A 30 -4.93 14.52 -1.99
C LYS A 30 -4.21 14.99 -3.26
N ASP A 31 -3.86 16.28 -3.34
CA ASP A 31 -3.20 16.90 -4.47
C ASP A 31 -1.66 16.96 -4.36
N LEU A 32 -1.09 16.64 -3.19
CA LEU A 32 0.36 16.63 -2.96
C LEU A 32 1.03 15.50 -3.76
N LYS A 33 2.18 15.81 -4.38
CA LYS A 33 2.93 14.90 -5.27
C LYS A 33 4.44 15.05 -5.07
N GLY A 34 5.18 14.00 -5.42
CA GLY A 34 6.64 13.95 -5.32
C GLY A 34 7.15 14.31 -3.93
N GLN A 35 8.17 15.17 -3.87
CA GLN A 35 8.82 15.61 -2.64
C GLN A 35 7.83 16.13 -1.58
N ALA A 36 6.88 16.99 -1.95
CA ALA A 36 5.96 17.61 -0.99
C ALA A 36 5.04 16.60 -0.28
N PHE A 37 4.69 15.49 -0.95
CA PHE A 37 3.93 14.39 -0.34
C PHE A 37 4.81 13.54 0.60
N VAL A 38 6.08 13.32 0.21
CA VAL A 38 7.08 12.65 1.05
C VAL A 38 7.42 13.47 2.31
N ASP A 39 7.50 14.80 2.19
CA ASP A 39 7.72 15.71 3.32
C ASP A 39 6.53 15.67 4.30
N TYR A 40 5.30 15.74 3.79
CA TYR A 40 4.08 15.59 4.60
C TYR A 40 4.06 14.25 5.35
N ILE A 41 4.40 13.14 4.68
CA ILE A 41 4.52 11.82 5.34
C ILE A 41 5.59 11.88 6.44
N ASN A 42 6.78 12.40 6.14
CA ASN A 42 7.90 12.48 7.09
C ASN A 42 7.66 13.40 8.30
N GLU A 43 6.65 14.28 8.25
CA GLU A 43 6.16 15.09 9.37
C GLU A 43 5.10 14.34 10.21
N HIS A 44 4.16 13.66 9.55
CA HIS A 44 3.00 13.04 10.21
C HIS A 44 3.21 11.56 10.60
N GLN A 45 4.27 10.92 10.10
CA GLN A 45 4.62 9.51 10.34
C GLN A 45 6.03 9.40 10.92
N SER A 46 6.18 8.69 12.04
CA SER A 46 7.45 8.47 12.73
C SER A 46 7.98 7.03 12.65
N PHE A 47 7.18 6.06 12.20
CA PHE A 47 7.59 4.65 12.12
C PHE A 47 8.57 4.33 10.98
N TYR A 48 8.61 5.17 9.94
CA TYR A 48 9.53 5.05 8.82
C TYR A 48 9.81 6.43 8.22
N ARG A 49 10.91 6.54 7.46
CA ARG A 49 11.16 7.68 6.59
C ARG A 49 10.83 7.30 5.15
N ALA A 50 10.17 8.21 4.45
CA ALA A 50 9.98 8.13 3.01
C ALA A 50 11.06 8.97 2.31
N GLU A 51 11.50 8.51 1.14
CA GLU A 51 12.45 9.22 0.27
C GLU A 51 11.83 9.36 -1.12
N TYR A 52 12.00 10.52 -1.75
CA TYR A 52 11.49 10.78 -3.10
C TYR A 52 12.62 10.60 -4.14
N SER A 53 12.31 9.90 -5.22
CA SER A 53 13.18 9.76 -6.39
C SER A 53 12.33 9.87 -7.67
N PRO A 54 12.60 10.84 -8.56
CA PRO A 54 11.92 10.95 -9.85
C PRO A 54 12.11 9.72 -10.74
N GLU A 55 13.26 9.04 -10.66
CA GLU A 55 13.52 7.80 -11.38
C GLU A 55 12.63 6.66 -10.85
N THR A 56 12.49 6.57 -9.53
CA THR A 56 11.62 5.57 -8.90
C THR A 56 10.15 5.83 -9.23
N GLU A 57 9.68 7.08 -9.21
CA GLU A 57 8.32 7.42 -9.65
C GLU A 57 8.10 7.02 -11.11
N ALA A 58 9.00 7.42 -12.01
CA ALA A 58 8.91 7.09 -13.43
C ALA A 58 8.91 5.57 -13.68
N PHE A 59 9.79 4.82 -13.01
CA PHE A 59 9.82 3.36 -13.13
C PHE A 59 8.56 2.71 -12.56
N VAL A 60 8.07 3.11 -11.38
CA VAL A 60 6.86 2.54 -10.77
C VAL A 60 5.63 2.85 -11.63
N LYS A 61 5.54 4.06 -12.19
CA LYS A 61 4.45 4.47 -13.09
C LYS A 61 4.39 3.68 -14.41
N LEU A 62 5.53 3.13 -14.87
CA LEU A 62 5.59 2.20 -16.01
C LEU A 62 5.27 0.74 -15.62
N ARG A 63 5.27 0.40 -14.33
CA ARG A 63 5.02 -0.95 -13.78
C ARG A 63 3.61 -1.13 -13.21
N ILE A 64 2.90 -0.03 -12.91
CA ILE A 64 1.51 -0.02 -12.44
C ILE A 64 0.55 0.01 -13.64
N MET A 65 -0.49 -0.82 -13.59
CA MET A 65 -1.56 -0.82 -14.59
C MET A 65 -2.37 0.48 -14.52
N ASP A 66 -2.65 1.09 -15.67
CA ASP A 66 -3.46 2.31 -15.80
C ASP A 66 -4.85 2.11 -15.18
N SER A 67 -5.32 3.10 -14.40
CA SER A 67 -6.57 3.01 -13.64
C SER A 67 -7.81 2.79 -14.51
N LYS A 68 -7.76 3.13 -15.81
CA LYS A 68 -8.81 2.80 -16.78
C LYS A 68 -9.05 1.30 -17.00
N PHE A 69 -8.12 0.44 -16.55
CA PHE A 69 -8.24 -1.02 -16.59
C PHE A 69 -8.62 -1.64 -15.23
N LEU A 70 -9.01 -0.81 -14.24
CA LEU A 70 -9.54 -1.27 -12.95
C LEU A 70 -11.07 -1.38 -12.90
N VAL A 71 -11.73 -1.12 -14.03
CA VAL A 71 -13.17 -1.33 -14.24
C VAL A 71 -13.38 -2.59 -15.09
N ASP A 72 -14.53 -3.22 -14.96
CA ASP A 72 -14.90 -4.36 -15.81
C ASP A 72 -14.87 -3.94 -17.30
N PRO A 73 -14.25 -4.75 -18.19
CA PRO A 73 -14.19 -4.45 -19.61
C PRO A 73 -15.58 -4.54 -20.24
N LYS A 74 -15.83 -3.76 -21.30
CA LYS A 74 -17.08 -3.92 -22.07
C LYS A 74 -17.08 -5.28 -22.76
N GLU A 75 -18.25 -5.91 -22.87
CA GLU A 75 -18.43 -7.17 -23.63
C GLU A 75 -17.95 -7.04 -25.09
N GLU A 76 -18.03 -5.83 -25.65
CA GLU A 76 -17.56 -5.45 -27.00
C GLU A 76 -16.02 -5.44 -27.15
N GLU A 77 -15.29 -5.29 -26.05
CA GLU A 77 -13.82 -5.21 -26.00
C GLU A 77 -13.18 -6.53 -25.56
N VAL A 78 -13.98 -7.46 -25.00
CA VAL A 78 -13.56 -8.82 -24.70
C VAL A 78 -13.59 -9.65 -25.99
N LEU A 79 -12.42 -10.05 -26.47
CA LEU A 79 -12.33 -11.06 -27.53
C LEU A 79 -13.00 -12.36 -27.04
N THR A 80 -13.99 -12.85 -27.78
CA THR A 80 -14.60 -14.17 -27.56
C THR A 80 -13.52 -15.25 -27.47
N ASP A 81 -13.68 -16.20 -26.54
CA ASP A 81 -12.67 -17.23 -26.22
C ASP A 81 -11.90 -17.73 -27.45
N VAL A 82 -10.60 -17.44 -27.45
CA VAL A 82 -9.69 -17.97 -28.47
C VAL A 82 -9.42 -19.42 -28.10
N PHE A 83 -10.24 -20.32 -28.64
CA PHE A 83 -9.95 -21.75 -28.72
C PHE A 83 -8.69 -21.96 -29.57
N GLY A 84 -7.53 -21.82 -28.94
CA GLY A 84 -6.28 -22.35 -29.49
C GLY A 84 -6.31 -23.87 -29.49
N ASP A 85 -5.51 -24.48 -30.36
CA ASP A 85 -5.28 -25.92 -30.34
C ASP A 85 -4.80 -26.38 -28.95
N ASP A 86 -5.14 -27.62 -28.57
CA ASP A 86 -4.74 -28.19 -27.28
C ASP A 86 -3.22 -28.06 -27.05
N PRO A 87 -2.78 -27.73 -25.81
CA PRO A 87 -1.37 -27.58 -25.51
C PRO A 87 -0.62 -28.89 -25.84
N PRO A 88 0.53 -28.82 -26.55
CA PRO A 88 1.14 -29.98 -27.16
C PRO A 88 1.45 -31.07 -26.14
N GLU A 89 1.17 -32.32 -26.52
CA GLU A 89 1.37 -33.49 -25.66
C GLU A 89 2.80 -33.49 -25.08
N ARG A 90 2.88 -33.71 -23.75
CA ARG A 90 4.16 -33.78 -23.05
C ARG A 90 4.92 -35.03 -23.49
N LEU A 91 5.91 -34.83 -24.36
CA LEU A 91 6.91 -35.85 -24.69
C LEU A 91 7.54 -36.39 -23.39
N SER A 92 7.37 -37.70 -23.18
CA SER A 92 7.78 -38.46 -21.98
C SER A 92 9.09 -39.18 -22.17
#